data_AF-A0A2E1WZ52-F1
#
_entry.id   AF-A0A2E1WZ52-F1
#
_cell.length_a   1.000
_cell.length_b   1.000
_cell.length_c   1.000
_cell.angle_alpha   90.00
_cell.angle_beta   90.00
_cell.angle_gamma   90.00
#
_symmetry.space_group_name_H-M   'P 1'
#
loop_
_entity.id
_entity.type
_entity.pdbx_description
1 polymer ?
#
loop_
_entity_poly.entity_id
_entity_poly.type
_entity_poly.pdbx_seq_one_letter_code
_entity_poly.pdbx_strand_id
1 'polypeptide(L)'
;MLNKSYKLKENRGLKTKKSNIDFNCDYPIQLTEIFKKNKNIAIWNRKLTNQLIKSGESIINTNPNLEFSKIVHTSSLEKILLSEFGSNNKIKFFIDDVCILVNYFCNLFKIEKVWLRLDGINRPMCPNFHTDDVKCRMVTTYVGPGTQWIPKNLINKNIKESDIMQLNFGDVALLKGEGWHNNRGNGIVHRSPHQNTKYNRLYMTVDFVDFYNYIYRNRLYKNF
;
A
#
# COMPACT_ATOMS: atom_id res chain seq x y z
N MET A 1 58.09 26.38 29.31
CA MET A 1 57.50 26.92 28.06
C MET A 1 56.09 26.37 27.92
N LEU A 2 55.12 27.29 27.81
CA LEU A 2 53.69 27.01 27.75
C LEU A 2 53.32 26.21 26.49
N ASN A 3 52.37 25.28 26.61
CA ASN A 3 51.39 25.04 25.55
C ASN A 3 49.99 24.96 26.17
N LYS A 4 49.20 26.00 25.90
CA LYS A 4 47.79 26.16 26.25
C LYS A 4 46.93 25.73 25.06
N SER A 5 45.70 25.31 25.40
CA SER A 5 44.45 25.34 24.61
C SER A 5 44.38 24.40 23.40
N TYR A 6 43.31 23.63 23.16
CA TYR A 6 41.88 24.00 23.28
C TYR A 6 41.01 22.82 23.75
N LYS A 7 40.15 23.04 24.76
CA LYS A 7 39.01 22.18 25.07
C LYS A 7 37.80 22.69 24.28
N LEU A 8 37.36 21.94 23.28
CA LEU A 8 36.05 22.12 22.64
C LEU A 8 34.98 21.48 23.54
N LYS A 9 33.94 22.25 23.83
CA LYS A 9 32.78 21.87 24.65
C LYS A 9 32.01 20.75 23.94
N GLU A 10 31.78 19.64 24.64
CA GLU A 10 30.81 18.63 24.21
C GLU A 10 29.41 19.23 24.20
N ASN A 11 28.85 19.38 23.00
CA ASN A 11 27.43 19.62 22.81
C ASN A 11 26.65 18.39 23.27
N ARG A 12 25.80 18.58 24.28
CA ARG A 12 24.76 17.64 24.68
C ARG A 12 23.78 17.46 23.53
N GLY A 13 24.08 16.53 22.63
CA GLY A 13 23.18 16.07 21.57
C GLY A 13 21.95 15.43 22.18
N LEU A 14 20.80 16.05 21.94
CA LEU A 14 19.48 15.49 22.17
C LEU A 14 19.40 14.07 21.61
N LYS A 15 19.23 13.08 22.50
CA LYS A 15 18.91 11.71 22.12
C LYS A 15 17.56 11.72 21.40
N THR A 16 17.59 11.64 20.07
CA THR A 16 16.42 11.27 19.29
C THR A 16 16.03 9.85 19.71
N LYS A 17 14.85 9.71 20.33
CA LYS A 17 14.23 8.39 20.53
C LYS A 17 14.02 7.78 19.15
N LYS A 18 14.92 6.89 18.74
CA LYS A 18 14.59 5.86 17.73
C LYS A 18 13.36 5.13 18.27
N SER A 19 12.27 5.18 17.52
CA SER A 19 11.13 4.31 17.72
C SER A 19 11.62 2.88 17.48
N ASN A 20 12.04 2.20 18.55
CA ASN A 20 12.25 0.77 18.54
C ASN A 20 10.87 0.11 18.45
N ILE A 21 10.30 0.07 17.24
CA ILE A 21 9.29 -0.92 16.91
C ILE A 21 10.08 -2.24 16.84
N ASP A 22 9.82 -3.10 17.80
CA ASP A 22 10.43 -4.42 17.90
C ASP A 22 9.96 -5.26 16.69
N PHE A 23 10.82 -5.42 15.69
CA PHE A 23 10.49 -6.14 14.43
C PHE A 23 10.49 -7.68 14.58
N ASN A 24 10.49 -8.20 15.82
CA ASN A 24 10.38 -9.63 16.10
C ASN A 24 8.94 -10.19 15.97
N CYS A 25 8.02 -9.44 15.36
CA CYS A 25 6.69 -9.93 15.00
C CYS A 25 6.67 -10.33 13.52
N ASP A 26 6.67 -11.64 13.27
CA ASP A 26 6.42 -12.36 12.02
C ASP A 26 6.21 -11.49 10.77
N TYR A 27 7.31 -11.07 10.14
CA TYR A 27 7.24 -10.51 8.79
C TYR A 27 6.48 -11.49 7.88
N PRO A 28 5.47 -11.06 7.10
CA PRO A 28 4.64 -11.97 6.32
C PRO A 28 5.45 -12.58 5.17
N ILE A 29 6.08 -13.74 5.43
CA ILE A 29 7.00 -14.41 4.51
C ILE A 29 6.35 -14.70 3.15
N GLN A 30 5.03 -14.87 3.11
CA GLN A 30 4.25 -15.05 1.90
C GLN A 30 4.46 -13.89 0.90
N LEU A 31 4.66 -12.66 1.37
CA LEU A 31 4.90 -11.51 0.49
C LEU A 31 6.25 -11.59 -0.23
N THR A 32 7.25 -12.28 0.33
CA THR A 32 8.57 -12.45 -0.29
C THR A 32 8.53 -13.30 -1.57
N GLU A 33 7.48 -14.11 -1.74
CA GLU A 33 7.22 -14.88 -2.96
C GLU A 33 7.16 -14.00 -4.20
N ILE A 34 6.89 -12.70 -4.03
CA ILE A 34 6.92 -11.73 -5.11
C ILE A 34 8.26 -11.73 -5.83
N PHE A 35 9.38 -12.06 -5.19
CA PHE A 35 10.68 -12.07 -5.90
C PHE A 35 10.88 -13.27 -6.83
N LYS A 36 10.04 -14.32 -6.75
CA LYS A 36 10.15 -15.47 -7.65
C LYS A 36 9.82 -15.07 -9.09
N LYS A 37 10.64 -15.54 -10.04
CA LYS A 37 10.55 -15.17 -11.47
C LYS A 37 9.17 -15.47 -12.08
N ASN A 38 8.53 -16.56 -11.66
CA ASN A 38 7.25 -17.03 -12.18
C ASN A 38 6.02 -16.58 -11.36
N LYS A 39 6.20 -15.66 -10.40
CA LYS A 39 5.12 -15.13 -9.56
C LYS A 39 4.87 -13.66 -9.88
N ASN A 40 3.65 -13.33 -10.28
CA ASN A 40 3.20 -11.96 -10.52
C ASN A 40 2.25 -11.43 -9.44
N ILE A 41 1.87 -12.31 -8.51
CA ILE A 41 1.11 -11.98 -7.32
C ILE A 41 1.65 -12.78 -6.14
N ALA A 42 1.75 -12.12 -4.99
CA ALA A 42 2.04 -12.74 -3.70
C ALA A 42 0.98 -12.27 -2.70
N ILE A 43 0.38 -13.19 -1.95
CA ILE A 43 -0.80 -12.92 -1.11
C ILE A 43 -0.49 -13.37 0.31
N TRP A 44 -0.64 -12.45 1.26
CA TRP A 44 -0.70 -12.75 2.67
C TRP A 44 -2.17 -12.75 3.11
N ASN A 45 -2.67 -13.97 3.39
CA ASN A 45 -3.99 -14.14 3.96
C ASN A 45 -3.92 -13.85 5.46
N ARG A 46 -4.62 -12.79 5.88
CA ARG A 46 -4.66 -12.37 7.29
C ARG A 46 -6.08 -12.19 7.75
N LYS A 47 -6.29 -12.40 9.06
CA LYS A 47 -7.56 -12.13 9.71
C LYS A 47 -7.48 -10.77 10.39
N LEU A 48 -8.36 -9.83 10.01
CA LEU A 48 -8.42 -8.55 10.70
C LEU A 48 -9.07 -8.73 12.08
N THR A 49 -8.60 -7.95 13.06
CA THR A 49 -9.24 -7.89 14.37
C THR A 49 -10.56 -7.14 14.29
N ASN A 50 -11.48 -7.42 15.21
CA ASN A 50 -12.77 -6.71 15.26
C ASN A 50 -12.58 -5.20 15.42
N GLN A 51 -11.53 -4.76 16.12
CA GLN A 51 -11.21 -3.34 16.26
C GLN A 51 -10.81 -2.71 14.92
N LEU A 52 -9.96 -3.39 14.13
CA LEU A 52 -9.54 -2.91 12.82
C LEU A 52 -10.71 -2.86 11.83
N ILE A 53 -11.58 -3.88 11.84
CA ILE A 53 -12.80 -3.90 11.01
C ILE A 53 -13.68 -2.68 11.33
N LYS A 54 -14.00 -2.47 12.61
CA LYS A 54 -14.82 -1.32 13.06
C LYS A 54 -14.14 0.02 12.76
N SER A 55 -12.82 0.07 12.80
CA SER A 55 -12.07 1.27 12.43
C SER A 55 -12.24 1.58 10.93
N GLY A 56 -12.09 0.60 10.04
CA GLY A 56 -12.29 0.78 8.61
C GLY A 56 -13.73 1.21 8.28
N GLU A 57 -14.72 0.58 8.92
CA GLU A 57 -16.13 0.98 8.82
C GLU A 57 -16.36 2.42 9.28
N SER A 58 -15.73 2.84 10.39
CA SER A 58 -15.83 4.22 10.87
C SER A 58 -15.26 5.21 9.86
N ILE A 59 -14.10 4.92 9.26
CA ILE A 59 -13.47 5.80 8.27
C ILE A 59 -14.39 6.01 7.07
N ILE A 60 -14.88 4.93 6.45
CA ILE A 60 -15.69 5.04 5.24
C ILE A 60 -17.09 5.60 5.51
N ASN A 61 -17.67 5.36 6.70
CA ASN A 61 -18.97 5.94 7.05
C ASN A 61 -18.86 7.45 7.34
N THR A 62 -17.73 7.91 7.86
CA THR A 62 -17.47 9.34 8.08
C THR A 62 -17.12 10.06 6.78
N ASN A 63 -16.31 9.43 5.91
CA ASN A 63 -15.94 9.99 4.62
C ASN A 63 -16.06 8.94 3.49
N PRO A 64 -17.27 8.76 2.91
CA PRO A 64 -17.51 7.76 1.87
C PRO A 64 -16.74 7.98 0.57
N ASN A 65 -16.33 9.23 0.30
CA ASN A 65 -15.55 9.62 -0.85
C ASN A 65 -14.13 10.03 -0.43
N LEU A 66 -13.57 9.36 0.59
CA LEU A 66 -12.22 9.61 1.04
C LEU A 66 -11.26 9.54 -0.16
N GLU A 67 -10.43 10.56 -0.30
CA GLU A 67 -9.32 10.59 -1.24
C GLU A 67 -8.08 11.05 -0.49
N PHE A 68 -7.17 10.12 -0.23
CA PHE A 68 -5.87 10.42 0.34
C PHE A 68 -4.81 9.90 -0.63
N SER A 69 -3.98 10.80 -1.16
CA SER A 69 -2.93 10.46 -2.12
C SER A 69 -1.69 11.30 -1.86
N LYS A 70 -0.70 10.73 -1.17
CA LYS A 70 0.50 11.48 -0.74
C LYS A 70 1.76 10.62 -0.86
N ILE A 71 2.88 11.27 -1.20
CA ILE A 71 4.20 10.69 -0.94
C ILE A 71 4.48 10.81 0.55
N VAL A 72 4.76 9.69 1.19
CA VAL A 72 4.98 9.59 2.63
C VAL A 72 6.28 8.88 2.94
N HIS A 73 6.97 9.33 3.99
CA HIS A 73 8.14 8.67 4.55
C HIS A 73 7.70 7.86 5.77
N THR A 74 8.29 6.68 6.00
CA THR A 74 7.94 5.82 7.15
C THR A 74 8.05 6.56 8.49
N SER A 75 9.08 7.38 8.65
CA SER A 75 9.33 8.17 9.87
C SER A 75 8.30 9.28 10.15
N SER A 76 7.52 9.72 9.16
CA SER A 76 6.52 10.79 9.33
C SER A 76 5.08 10.32 9.09
N LEU A 77 4.88 9.07 8.66
CA LEU A 77 3.60 8.52 8.24
C LEU A 77 2.53 8.63 9.33
N GLU A 78 2.81 8.15 10.54
CA GLU A 78 1.83 8.16 11.64
C GLU A 78 1.33 9.59 11.93
N LYS A 79 2.25 10.57 11.99
CA LYS A 79 1.89 11.97 12.21
C LYS A 79 0.99 12.52 11.10
N ILE A 80 1.28 12.19 9.84
CA ILE A 80 0.47 12.60 8.69
C ILE A 80 -0.93 11.98 8.79
N LEU A 81 -1.03 10.68 9.07
CA LEU A 81 -2.31 9.99 9.18
C LEU A 81 -3.14 10.52 10.37
N LEU A 82 -2.52 10.78 11.52
CA LEU A 82 -3.20 11.38 12.68
C LEU A 82 -3.74 12.78 12.37
N SER A 83 -3.00 13.57 11.57
CA SER A 83 -3.48 14.88 11.13
C SER A 83 -4.64 14.81 10.13
N GLU A 84 -4.67 13.77 9.31
CA GLU A 84 -5.68 13.59 8.27
C GLU A 84 -6.98 12.98 8.81
N PHE A 85 -6.85 11.93 9.63
CA PHE A 85 -7.98 11.11 10.09
C PHE A 85 -8.37 11.41 11.54
N GLY A 86 -7.57 12.18 12.27
CA GLY A 86 -7.74 12.41 13.70
C GLY A 86 -7.14 11.30 14.56
N SER A 87 -7.21 11.49 15.88
CA SER A 87 -6.47 10.68 16.86
C SER A 87 -7.37 9.92 17.84
N ASN A 88 -8.63 9.65 17.48
CA ASN A 88 -9.52 8.91 18.37
C ASN A 88 -9.13 7.41 18.44
N ASN A 89 -9.47 6.76 19.56
CA ASN A 89 -9.09 5.36 19.83
C ASN A 89 -9.61 4.37 18.78
N LYS A 90 -10.72 4.67 18.09
CA LYS A 90 -11.26 3.79 17.04
C LYS A 90 -10.37 3.85 15.80
N ILE A 91 -10.05 5.05 15.32
CA ILE A 91 -9.27 5.31 14.11
C ILE A 91 -7.82 4.85 14.25
N LYS A 92 -7.28 4.85 15.47
CA LYS A 92 -5.90 4.43 15.73
C LYS A 92 -5.59 3.02 15.21
N PHE A 93 -6.53 2.08 15.30
CA PHE A 93 -6.32 0.71 14.79
C PHE A 93 -6.07 0.68 13.27
N PHE A 94 -6.78 1.51 12.50
CA PHE A 94 -6.55 1.65 11.07
C PHE A 94 -5.21 2.33 10.77
N ILE A 95 -4.88 3.41 11.49
CA ILE A 95 -3.60 4.13 11.32
C ILE A 95 -2.42 3.18 11.59
N ASP A 96 -2.48 2.43 12.69
CA ASP A 96 -1.44 1.49 13.09
C ASP A 96 -1.25 0.42 12.01
N ASP A 97 -2.34 -0.12 11.45
CA ASP A 97 -2.28 -1.10 10.37
C ASP A 97 -1.67 -0.54 9.08
N VAL A 98 -2.07 0.67 8.66
CA VAL A 98 -1.48 1.35 7.49
C VAL A 98 0.02 1.56 7.71
N CYS A 99 0.43 2.00 8.90
CA CYS A 99 1.85 2.15 9.25
C CYS A 99 2.61 0.84 9.15
N ILE A 100 2.07 -0.26 9.68
CA ILE A 100 2.66 -1.60 9.60
C ILE A 100 2.83 -2.03 8.14
N LEU A 101 1.80 -1.90 7.32
CA LEU A 101 1.84 -2.34 5.92
C LEU A 101 2.80 -1.51 5.06
N VAL A 102 2.86 -0.19 5.27
CA VAL A 102 3.85 0.66 4.61
C VAL A 102 5.27 0.28 5.04
N ASN A 103 5.49 0.03 6.34
CA ASN A 103 6.78 -0.45 6.82
C ASN A 103 7.17 -1.80 6.20
N TYR A 104 6.23 -2.74 6.07
CA TYR A 104 6.51 -4.01 5.39
C TYR A 104 6.89 -3.84 3.93
N PHE A 105 6.22 -2.96 3.18
CA PHE A 105 6.57 -2.65 1.80
C PHE A 105 7.96 -2.01 1.70
N CYS A 106 8.22 -0.99 2.51
CA CYS A 106 9.50 -0.29 2.58
C CYS A 106 10.67 -1.23 2.90
N ASN A 107 10.49 -2.10 3.91
CA ASN A 107 11.50 -3.08 4.29
C ASN A 107 11.74 -4.11 3.18
N LEU A 108 10.68 -4.60 2.52
CA LEU A 108 10.79 -5.59 1.44
C LEU A 108 11.61 -5.07 0.26
N PHE A 109 11.38 -3.83 -0.12
CA PHE A 109 12.00 -3.20 -1.29
C PHE A 109 13.21 -2.33 -0.95
N LYS A 110 13.61 -2.26 0.33
CA LYS A 110 14.72 -1.44 0.83
C LYS A 110 14.60 0.03 0.43
N ILE A 111 13.42 0.61 0.65
CA ILE A 111 13.09 2.02 0.41
C ILE A 111 12.52 2.65 1.67
N GLU A 112 12.53 3.98 1.76
CA GLU A 112 12.06 4.69 2.97
C GLU A 112 10.80 5.54 2.74
N LYS A 113 10.43 5.74 1.46
CA LYS A 113 9.27 6.53 1.05
C LYS A 113 8.48 5.85 -0.06
N VAL A 114 7.17 6.05 -0.02
CA VAL A 114 6.21 5.44 -0.94
C VAL A 114 5.17 6.46 -1.37
N TRP A 115 4.50 6.18 -2.49
CA TRP A 115 3.22 6.81 -2.77
C TRP A 115 2.12 5.97 -2.11
N LEU A 116 1.46 6.54 -1.12
CA LEU A 116 0.35 5.92 -0.39
C LEU A 116 -0.96 6.49 -0.90
N ARG A 117 -1.90 5.60 -1.23
CA ARG A 117 -3.29 5.96 -1.47
C ARG A 117 -4.24 5.23 -0.54
N LEU A 118 -5.22 5.95 0.00
CA LEU A 118 -6.34 5.43 0.78
C LEU A 118 -7.61 6.06 0.24
N ASP A 119 -8.47 5.26 -0.39
CA ASP A 119 -9.67 5.79 -1.04
C ASP A 119 -10.93 5.08 -0.55
N GLY A 120 -11.97 5.86 -0.32
CA GLY A 120 -13.35 5.43 -0.16
C GLY A 120 -14.09 5.63 -1.48
N ILE A 121 -14.64 4.56 -2.04
CA ILE A 121 -15.32 4.60 -3.33
C ILE A 121 -16.68 3.91 -3.28
N ASN A 122 -17.65 4.47 -4.02
CA ASN A 122 -19.01 3.96 -4.17
C ASN A 122 -19.31 3.36 -5.55
N ARG A 123 -18.29 3.26 -6.41
CA ARG A 123 -18.33 2.60 -7.72
C ARG A 123 -16.94 2.05 -8.08
N PRO A 124 -16.85 0.99 -8.91
CA PRO A 124 -15.56 0.51 -9.39
C PRO A 124 -14.83 1.57 -10.22
N MET A 125 -13.60 1.93 -9.86
CA MET A 125 -12.79 2.93 -10.60
C MET A 125 -12.12 2.33 -11.86
N CYS A 126 -11.70 1.06 -11.80
CA CYS A 126 -11.06 0.36 -12.91
C CYS A 126 -11.74 -1.00 -13.13
N PRO A 127 -12.97 -1.01 -13.71
CA PRO A 127 -13.77 -2.22 -13.88
C PRO A 127 -13.20 -3.19 -14.92
N ASN A 128 -12.40 -2.71 -15.86
CA ASN A 128 -11.82 -3.54 -16.91
C ASN A 128 -10.51 -4.17 -16.45
N PHE A 129 -10.27 -5.40 -16.89
CA PHE A 129 -9.00 -6.09 -16.67
C PHE A 129 -7.86 -5.36 -17.39
N HIS A 130 -6.80 -5.06 -16.65
CA HIS A 130 -5.62 -4.36 -17.16
C HIS A 130 -4.37 -4.84 -16.43
N THR A 131 -3.21 -4.50 -16.99
CA THR A 131 -1.95 -4.52 -16.29
C THR A 131 -1.51 -3.08 -16.02
N ASP A 132 -0.86 -2.87 -14.89
CA ASP A 132 -0.31 -1.55 -14.55
C ASP A 132 1.15 -1.44 -14.97
N ASP A 133 1.54 -0.26 -15.44
CA ASP A 133 2.95 0.07 -15.71
C ASP A 133 3.69 0.54 -14.44
N VAL A 134 3.60 -0.30 -13.40
CA VAL A 134 4.29 -0.13 -12.11
C VAL A 134 5.34 -1.22 -11.93
N LYS A 135 6.31 -0.99 -11.04
CA LYS A 135 7.20 -2.06 -10.58
C LYS A 135 6.38 -3.09 -9.79
N CYS A 136 5.92 -2.70 -8.62
CA CYS A 136 5.05 -3.52 -7.79
C CYS A 136 4.10 -2.60 -7.01
N ARG A 137 2.87 -3.07 -6.81
CA ARG A 137 1.86 -2.41 -5.98
C ARG A 137 1.48 -3.31 -4.82
N MET A 138 1.46 -2.79 -3.60
CA MET A 138 0.72 -3.42 -2.51
C MET A 138 -0.75 -2.98 -2.58
N VAL A 139 -1.67 -3.91 -2.34
CA VAL A 139 -3.10 -3.62 -2.23
C VAL A 139 -3.72 -4.39 -1.07
N THR A 140 -4.63 -3.75 -0.36
CA THR A 140 -5.53 -4.37 0.64
C THR A 140 -6.87 -3.67 0.62
N THR A 141 -7.93 -4.36 1.02
CA THR A 141 -9.28 -3.79 1.17
C THR A 141 -9.73 -3.93 2.61
N TYR A 142 -10.06 -2.80 3.24
CA TYR A 142 -10.50 -2.68 4.63
C TYR A 142 -12.01 -2.67 4.82
N VAL A 143 -12.77 -2.37 3.76
CA VAL A 143 -14.24 -2.45 3.69
C VAL A 143 -14.61 -2.77 2.24
N GLY A 144 -15.58 -3.66 2.04
CA GLY A 144 -16.06 -4.01 0.70
C GLY A 144 -15.25 -5.09 -0.02
N PRO A 145 -15.49 -5.28 -1.32
CA PRO A 145 -14.91 -6.38 -2.09
C PRO A 145 -13.42 -6.18 -2.41
N GLY A 146 -12.65 -7.26 -2.39
CA GLY A 146 -11.22 -7.25 -2.70
C GLY A 146 -10.94 -7.21 -4.21
N THR A 147 -9.72 -6.82 -4.57
CA THR A 147 -9.23 -6.80 -5.96
C THR A 147 -9.37 -8.17 -6.62
N GLN A 148 -9.79 -8.19 -7.88
CA GLN A 148 -9.90 -9.40 -8.70
C GLN A 148 -8.71 -9.53 -9.64
N TRP A 149 -8.32 -10.75 -9.97
CA TRP A 149 -7.25 -11.03 -10.95
C TRP A 149 -7.52 -12.29 -11.76
N ILE A 150 -6.85 -12.38 -12.91
CA ILE A 150 -6.86 -13.58 -13.76
C ILE A 150 -5.56 -14.36 -13.52
N PRO A 151 -5.64 -15.67 -13.22
CA PRO A 151 -4.46 -16.54 -13.17
C PRO A 151 -3.68 -16.52 -14.49
N LYS A 152 -2.34 -16.45 -14.40
CA LYS A 152 -1.47 -16.30 -15.58
C LYS A 152 -1.70 -17.36 -16.67
N ASN A 153 -1.98 -18.61 -16.27
CA ASN A 153 -2.25 -19.73 -17.18
C ASN A 153 -3.59 -19.65 -17.91
N LEU A 154 -4.43 -18.66 -17.59
CA LEU A 154 -5.73 -18.41 -18.21
C LEU A 154 -5.76 -17.15 -19.09
N ILE A 155 -4.66 -16.39 -19.12
CA ILE A 155 -4.51 -15.23 -20.02
C ILE A 155 -4.62 -15.70 -21.48
N ASN A 156 -5.30 -14.92 -22.32
CA ASN A 156 -5.60 -15.20 -23.74
C ASN A 156 -6.52 -16.41 -23.99
N LYS A 157 -7.15 -16.97 -22.95
CA LYS A 157 -8.22 -17.96 -23.10
C LYS A 157 -9.58 -17.28 -23.03
N ASN A 158 -10.63 -18.03 -23.36
CA ASN A 158 -12.00 -17.59 -23.11
C ASN A 158 -12.28 -17.66 -21.59
N ILE A 159 -12.05 -16.54 -20.89
CA ILE A 159 -12.15 -16.42 -19.43
C ILE A 159 -13.63 -16.40 -19.03
N LYS A 160 -14.03 -17.31 -18.15
CA LYS A 160 -15.35 -17.31 -17.51
C LYS A 160 -15.29 -16.56 -16.18
N GLU A 161 -16.43 -16.10 -15.67
CA GLU A 161 -16.48 -15.46 -14.34
C GLU A 161 -16.01 -16.41 -13.22
N SER A 162 -16.16 -17.73 -13.38
CA SER A 162 -15.63 -18.74 -12.45
C SER A 162 -14.10 -18.84 -12.42
N ASP A 163 -13.41 -18.32 -13.44
CA ASP A 163 -11.95 -18.34 -13.55
C ASP A 163 -11.31 -17.13 -12.85
N ILE A 164 -12.13 -16.15 -12.46
CA ILE A 164 -11.68 -14.90 -11.85
C ILE A 164 -11.47 -15.13 -10.37
N MET A 165 -10.25 -14.87 -9.93
CA MET A 165 -9.89 -14.94 -8.53
C MET A 165 -10.17 -13.59 -7.86
N GLN A 166 -10.48 -13.62 -6.57
CA GLN A 166 -10.74 -12.42 -5.78
C GLN A 166 -10.02 -12.48 -4.44
N LEU A 167 -9.41 -11.37 -4.02
CA LEU A 167 -8.87 -11.23 -2.67
C LEU A 167 -10.01 -11.23 -1.66
N ASN A 168 -9.82 -11.93 -0.54
CA ASN A 168 -10.72 -11.76 0.57
C ASN A 168 -10.54 -10.37 1.17
N PHE A 169 -11.56 -9.92 1.86
CA PHE A 169 -11.47 -8.75 2.71
C PHE A 169 -10.28 -8.90 3.69
N GLY A 170 -9.47 -7.85 3.81
CA GLY A 170 -8.29 -7.83 4.67
C GLY A 170 -7.04 -8.51 4.13
N ASP A 171 -7.12 -9.34 3.09
CA ASP A 171 -5.93 -9.91 2.45
C ASP A 171 -5.01 -8.79 1.95
N VAL A 172 -3.70 -9.00 2.08
CA VAL A 172 -2.67 -8.10 1.55
C VAL A 172 -2.01 -8.78 0.37
N ALA A 173 -2.01 -8.12 -0.78
CA ALA A 173 -1.37 -8.64 -1.98
C ALA A 173 -0.30 -7.70 -2.51
N LEU A 174 0.79 -8.26 -3.04
CA LEU A 174 1.74 -7.59 -3.90
C LEU A 174 1.49 -7.99 -5.35
N LEU A 175 1.37 -6.99 -6.22
CA LEU A 175 1.02 -7.11 -7.63
C LEU A 175 2.21 -6.63 -8.47
N LYS A 176 2.86 -7.52 -9.23
CA LYS A 176 3.89 -7.10 -10.20
C LYS A 176 3.24 -6.48 -11.43
N GLY A 177 3.63 -5.26 -11.74
CA GLY A 177 3.25 -4.62 -12.99
C GLY A 177 4.25 -4.88 -14.11
N GLU A 178 4.00 -4.25 -15.25
CA GLU A 178 4.86 -4.31 -16.45
C GLU A 178 6.23 -3.66 -16.21
N GLY A 179 6.30 -2.67 -15.32
CA GLY A 179 7.52 -1.95 -14.97
C GLY A 179 8.47 -2.73 -14.05
N TRP A 180 8.12 -3.95 -13.61
CA TRP A 180 9.06 -4.82 -12.90
C TRP A 180 10.19 -5.27 -13.84
N HIS A 181 11.42 -5.31 -13.33
CA HIS A 181 12.60 -5.68 -14.12
C HIS A 181 12.42 -7.04 -14.82
N ASN A 182 12.57 -7.07 -16.15
CA ASN A 182 12.32 -8.23 -17.00
C ASN A 182 10.90 -8.82 -16.91
N ASN A 183 9.87 -8.00 -16.66
CA ASN A 183 8.46 -8.42 -16.57
C ASN A 183 7.55 -7.76 -17.60
N ARG A 184 8.08 -7.09 -18.62
CA ARG A 184 7.27 -6.50 -19.69
C ARG A 184 6.49 -7.58 -20.46
N GLY A 185 5.24 -7.29 -20.78
CA GLY A 185 4.24 -8.23 -21.30
C GLY A 185 3.76 -9.28 -20.29
N ASN A 186 4.11 -9.17 -19.00
CA ASN A 186 3.85 -10.20 -17.99
C ASN A 186 3.24 -9.62 -16.70
N GLY A 187 2.75 -8.39 -16.69
CA GLY A 187 2.08 -7.81 -15.52
C GLY A 187 0.88 -8.66 -15.06
N ILE A 188 0.54 -8.56 -13.76
CA ILE A 188 -0.68 -9.21 -13.27
C ILE A 188 -1.91 -8.51 -13.84
N VAL A 189 -2.74 -9.28 -14.51
CA VAL A 189 -4.01 -8.82 -15.07
C VAL A 189 -5.03 -8.76 -13.94
N HIS A 190 -5.48 -7.55 -13.59
CA HIS A 190 -6.35 -7.31 -12.44
C HIS A 190 -7.40 -6.24 -12.71
N ARG A 191 -8.42 -6.19 -11.85
CA ARG A 191 -9.49 -5.18 -11.90
C ARG A 191 -10.03 -4.84 -10.52
N SER A 192 -10.69 -3.69 -10.42
CA SER A 192 -11.61 -3.44 -9.32
C SER A 192 -12.82 -4.37 -9.47
N PRO A 193 -13.24 -5.08 -8.41
CA PRO A 193 -14.37 -5.99 -8.49
C PRO A 193 -15.65 -5.23 -8.85
N HIS A 194 -16.55 -5.89 -9.60
CA HIS A 194 -17.93 -5.47 -9.73
C HIS A 194 -18.76 -6.06 -8.59
N GLN A 195 -19.81 -5.36 -8.17
CA GLN A 195 -20.86 -5.94 -7.35
C GLN A 195 -22.23 -5.47 -7.84
N ASN A 196 -23.21 -6.36 -7.76
CA ASN A 196 -24.61 -6.08 -8.08
C ASN A 196 -25.37 -5.45 -6.89
N THR A 197 -24.69 -5.27 -5.76
CA THR A 197 -25.22 -4.65 -4.53
C THR A 197 -24.65 -3.25 -4.34
N LYS A 198 -25.08 -2.55 -3.28
CA LYS A 198 -24.49 -1.26 -2.88
C LYS A 198 -22.96 -1.40 -2.80
N TYR A 199 -22.26 -0.68 -3.66
CA TYR A 199 -20.81 -0.68 -3.70
C TYR A 199 -20.30 0.33 -2.68
N ASN A 200 -19.52 -0.14 -1.72
CA ASN A 200 -18.85 0.71 -0.75
C ASN A 200 -17.53 0.05 -0.40
N ARG A 201 -16.42 0.69 -0.77
CA ARG A 201 -15.09 0.08 -0.67
C ARG A 201 -14.08 1.06 -0.10
N LEU A 202 -13.43 0.67 1.00
CA LEU A 202 -12.25 1.34 1.55
C LEU A 202 -11.05 0.47 1.21
N TYR A 203 -10.14 0.98 0.40
CA TYR A 203 -8.96 0.23 0.02
C TYR A 203 -7.70 1.08 0.14
N MET A 204 -6.57 0.39 0.21
CA MET A 204 -5.25 1.01 0.25
C MET A 204 -4.41 0.49 -0.90
N THR A 205 -3.62 1.38 -1.51
CA THR A 205 -2.51 0.98 -2.36
C THR A 205 -1.21 1.65 -1.91
N VAL A 206 -0.11 0.91 -2.05
CA VAL A 206 1.25 1.43 -1.84
C VAL A 206 2.04 1.17 -3.11
N ASP A 207 2.58 2.25 -3.68
CA ASP A 207 3.34 2.25 -4.92
C ASP A 207 4.73 2.90 -4.71
N PHE A 208 5.65 2.64 -5.62
CA PHE A 208 6.94 3.35 -5.67
C PHE A 208 6.73 4.82 -6.05
N VAL A 209 7.54 5.71 -5.47
CA VAL A 209 7.49 7.17 -5.77
C VAL A 209 7.76 7.48 -7.25
N ASP A 210 8.54 6.65 -7.95
CA ASP A 210 8.79 6.82 -9.38
C ASP A 210 7.50 6.81 -10.20
N PHE A 211 6.50 6.01 -9.79
CA PHE A 211 5.21 5.94 -10.48
C PHE A 211 4.39 7.23 -10.29
N TYR A 212 4.40 7.80 -9.08
CA TYR A 212 3.83 9.13 -8.84
C TYR A 212 4.50 10.16 -9.77
N ASN A 213 5.83 10.19 -9.80
CA ASN A 213 6.56 11.14 -10.65
C ASN A 213 6.21 10.96 -12.14
N TYR A 214 6.07 9.73 -12.62
CA TYR A 214 5.67 9.44 -14.00
C TYR A 214 4.28 10.03 -14.32
N ILE A 215 3.27 9.76 -13.49
CA ILE A 215 1.91 10.28 -13.70
C ILE A 215 1.89 11.81 -13.68
N TYR A 216 2.49 12.41 -12.66
CA TYR A 216 2.35 13.85 -12.42
C TYR A 216 3.32 14.71 -13.26
N ARG A 217 4.49 14.18 -13.68
CA ARG A 217 5.30 14.84 -14.71
C ARG A 217 4.59 14.82 -16.06
N ASN A 218 4.01 13.70 -16.47
CA ASN A 218 3.30 13.60 -17.75
C ASN A 218 2.01 14.45 -17.81
N ARG A 219 1.39 14.76 -16.66
CA ARG A 219 0.30 15.75 -16.60
C ARG A 219 0.77 17.18 -16.87
N LEU A 220 1.97 17.55 -16.46
CA LEU A 220 2.53 18.88 -16.70
C LEU A 220 2.91 19.10 -18.18
N TYR A 221 3.30 18.04 -18.90
CA TYR A 221 3.63 18.12 -20.34
C TYR A 221 2.42 17.93 -21.29
N LYS A 222 1.22 17.64 -20.77
CA LYS A 222 -0.02 17.56 -21.57
C LYS A 222 -0.83 18.86 -21.56
N ASN A 223 -0.38 19.88 -20.85
CA ASN A 223 -1.02 21.19 -20.75
C ASN A 223 -0.23 22.30 -21.45
N PHE A 224 0.68 21.94 -22.37
CA PHE A 224 1.38 22.84 -23.28
C PHE A 224 1.23 22.33 -24.71
#